data_AF-A0A3L7YFJ3-F1
#
_entry.id   AF-A0A3L7YFJ3-F1
#
_cell.length_a   1.000
_cell.length_b   1.000
_cell.length_c   1.000
_cell.angle_alpha   90.00
_cell.angle_beta   90.00
_cell.angle_gamma   90.00
#
_symmetry.space_group_name_H-M   'P 1'
#
loop_
_entity.id
_entity.type
_entity.pdbx_description
1 polymer ?
#
loop_
_entity_poly.entity_id
_entity_poly.type
_entity_poly.pdbx_seq_one_letter_code
_entity_poly.pdbx_strand_id
1 'polypeptide(L)'
;MQPHINSPLAPRAARKGGYGFHYFPDEEHYRAADLERWLPELQALGASWLTLRASAARAIPEPFINGLVQAGIEPIIHIAHGGIEPFDLEELASLAQAYRNWGVNYVVLYDQPNQREQWPAGTFDQLGLIERFLTCWLPAVSVLHASGLAAIFPPLRQGGTYWDLSFLRASIETLTAWGHADLLPDLILGAYAFAGPHPADWGRGGQTAWPAAQPYVTPPGCEDQLGFRAFEWYAEVTAECLGQPLPMLVLAGGARLGELDPATGKPLDAAWHTTCNANIAHAMTNRHLPDYLLNMNFWLLAADSPPAAAAAWFPAAGQPLPVVQQLSKTAPGAALTSNAGKPGAHKRLSHYVLLPTLEHGPSEWHWRAAGGFVREQHAACGYSAEDAAAALEVTVVGSEQEISRQVETGLRGIGCRVRRVAGADFGQLTANLAANALPIPA
;
A
#
# COMPACT_ATOMS: atom_id res chain seq x y z
N MET A 1 6.44 -15.84 34.17
CA MET A 1 6.13 -14.39 34.25
C MET A 1 6.35 -13.87 32.85
N GLN A 2 5.29 -13.74 32.05
CA GLN A 2 5.41 -13.22 30.69
C GLN A 2 5.81 -11.75 30.79
N PRO A 3 6.91 -11.30 30.17
CA PRO A 3 7.15 -9.88 30.04
C PRO A 3 6.04 -9.34 29.14
N HIS A 4 5.18 -8.49 29.70
CA HIS A 4 4.32 -7.63 28.89
C HIS A 4 5.25 -6.60 28.24
N ILE A 5 5.58 -6.83 26.98
CA ILE A 5 6.49 -6.02 26.20
C ILE A 5 5.66 -4.95 25.49
N ASN A 6 5.89 -3.69 25.86
CA ASN A 6 5.30 -2.53 25.21
C ASN A 6 6.45 -1.61 24.79
N SER A 7 6.90 -1.71 23.54
CA SER A 7 7.55 -0.56 22.89
C SER A 7 6.67 0.67 23.16
N PRO A 8 7.17 1.79 23.71
CA PRO A 8 6.33 2.96 23.95
C PRO A 8 5.81 3.62 22.65
N LEU A 9 6.36 3.23 21.49
CA LEU A 9 6.03 3.78 20.18
C LEU A 9 5.05 2.91 19.39
N ALA A 10 5.03 1.59 19.55
CA ALA A 10 4.07 0.72 18.86
C ALA A 10 2.59 1.00 19.25
N PRO A 11 2.23 1.21 20.53
CA PRO A 11 0.89 1.64 20.94
C PRO A 11 0.53 3.06 20.49
N ARG A 12 1.54 3.94 20.28
CA ARG A 12 1.33 5.28 19.71
C ARG A 12 1.02 5.21 18.21
N ALA A 13 1.68 4.29 17.49
CA ALA A 13 1.43 4.01 16.08
C ALA A 13 0.04 3.39 15.85
N ALA A 14 -0.34 2.41 16.67
CA ALA A 14 -1.62 1.71 16.60
C ALA A 14 -2.86 2.63 16.75
N ARG A 15 -2.68 3.87 17.26
CA ARG A 15 -3.75 4.86 17.34
C ARG A 15 -3.96 5.67 16.06
N LYS A 16 -3.00 5.69 15.12
CA LYS A 16 -3.01 6.53 13.91
C LYS A 16 -3.15 5.70 12.62
N GLY A 17 -4.04 4.70 12.59
CA GLY A 17 -4.45 4.09 11.33
C GLY A 17 -4.85 5.17 10.31
N GLY A 18 -4.54 4.96 9.04
CA GLY A 18 -4.75 5.95 8.00
C GLY A 18 -3.74 5.81 6.87
N TYR A 19 -3.88 6.64 5.85
CA TYR A 19 -2.98 6.64 4.71
C TYR A 19 -2.29 7.99 4.56
N GLY A 20 -1.32 8.01 3.66
CA GLY A 20 -0.51 9.15 3.33
C GLY A 20 0.15 8.95 1.99
N PHE A 21 1.28 9.62 1.79
CA PHE A 21 1.97 9.61 0.52
C PHE A 21 3.48 9.45 0.72
N HIS A 22 4.13 8.86 -0.27
CA HIS A 22 5.53 9.19 -0.50
C HIS A 22 5.56 10.57 -1.14
N TYR A 23 6.31 11.51 -0.58
CA TYR A 23 6.27 12.91 -0.96
C TYR A 23 6.92 13.17 -2.33
N PHE A 24 8.20 13.52 -2.33
CA PHE A 24 9.07 13.61 -3.50
C PHE A 24 10.18 12.57 -3.35
N PRO A 25 10.68 11.99 -4.44
CA PRO A 25 11.76 11.00 -4.41
C PRO A 25 13.15 11.66 -4.33
N ASP A 26 13.25 12.81 -3.67
CA ASP A 26 14.46 13.65 -3.61
C ASP A 26 14.56 14.38 -2.26
N GLU A 27 15.62 15.17 -2.09
CA GLU A 27 15.89 15.96 -0.88
C GLU A 27 15.76 17.48 -1.10
N GLU A 28 15.11 17.91 -2.19
CA GLU A 28 15.14 19.30 -2.65
C GLU A 28 13.88 20.09 -2.32
N HIS A 29 12.76 19.39 -2.11
CA HIS A 29 11.42 19.95 -1.97
C HIS A 29 10.98 20.22 -0.51
N TYR A 30 11.87 20.76 0.31
CA TYR A 30 11.63 21.01 1.75
C TYR A 30 11.63 22.49 2.16
N ARG A 31 11.36 23.40 1.22
CA ARG A 31 11.31 24.84 1.48
C ARG A 31 9.94 25.20 2.07
N ALA A 32 9.86 26.39 2.68
CA ALA A 32 8.58 26.91 3.19
C ALA A 32 7.51 26.99 2.09
N ALA A 33 7.90 27.41 0.88
CA ALA A 33 7.01 27.45 -0.28
C ALA A 33 6.47 26.07 -0.69
N ASP A 34 7.26 25.00 -0.49
CA ASP A 34 6.83 23.63 -0.78
C ASP A 34 5.77 23.19 0.23
N LEU A 35 5.98 23.49 1.51
CA LEU A 35 4.98 23.21 2.56
C LEU A 35 3.68 24.00 2.31
N GLU A 36 3.78 25.29 2.00
CA GLU A 36 2.62 26.14 1.68
C GLU A 36 1.84 25.60 0.48
N ARG A 37 2.53 25.03 -0.52
CA ARG A 37 1.91 24.44 -1.70
C ARG A 37 1.20 23.13 -1.40
N TRP A 38 1.86 22.22 -0.69
CA TRP A 38 1.43 20.82 -0.61
C TRP A 38 0.62 20.48 0.63
N LEU A 39 0.76 21.23 1.73
CA LEU A 39 0.00 20.96 2.95
C LEU A 39 -1.53 21.01 2.73
N PRO A 40 -2.09 21.99 2.01
CA PRO A 40 -3.54 22.01 1.73
C PRO A 40 -4.01 20.80 0.92
N GLU A 41 -3.21 20.34 -0.06
CA GLU A 41 -3.53 19.17 -0.88
C GLU A 41 -3.52 17.88 -0.05
N LEU A 42 -2.51 17.71 0.81
CA LEU A 42 -2.42 16.59 1.74
C LEU A 42 -3.63 16.55 2.70
N GLN A 43 -4.04 17.70 3.23
CA GLN A 43 -5.22 17.81 4.09
C GLN A 43 -6.52 17.53 3.34
N ALA A 44 -6.66 18.02 2.10
CA ALA A 44 -7.82 17.74 1.25
C ALA A 44 -7.94 16.25 0.88
N LEU A 45 -6.81 15.53 0.83
CA LEU A 45 -6.75 14.09 0.65
C LEU A 45 -6.86 13.31 1.97
N GLY A 46 -7.03 13.95 3.12
CA GLY A 46 -7.12 13.28 4.42
C GLY A 46 -5.83 12.54 4.83
N ALA A 47 -4.67 12.94 4.28
CA ALA A 47 -3.39 12.32 4.59
C ALA A 47 -3.02 12.51 6.07
N SER A 48 -2.65 11.43 6.72
CA SER A 48 -2.16 11.42 8.11
C SER A 48 -0.67 11.06 8.22
N TRP A 49 -0.05 10.70 7.10
CA TRP A 49 1.32 10.19 7.02
C TRP A 49 2.05 10.78 5.82
N LEU A 50 3.37 10.91 5.92
CA LEU A 50 4.19 11.36 4.79
C LEU A 50 5.60 10.76 4.87
N THR A 51 6.01 9.98 3.85
CA THR A 51 7.40 9.51 3.72
C THR A 51 8.23 10.60 3.05
N LEU A 52 9.35 10.96 3.69
CA LEU A 52 10.29 11.98 3.26
C LEU A 52 11.66 11.36 3.03
N ARG A 53 12.22 11.56 1.84
CA ARG A 53 13.57 11.11 1.51
C ARG A 53 14.61 12.03 2.14
N ALA A 54 15.61 11.48 2.80
CA ALA A 54 16.69 12.23 3.45
C ALA A 54 18.05 11.56 3.28
N SER A 55 19.11 12.30 3.64
CA SER A 55 20.47 11.79 3.80
C SER A 55 20.94 11.93 5.24
N ALA A 56 21.95 11.15 5.63
CA ALA A 56 22.61 11.33 6.93
C ALA A 56 23.40 12.64 6.99
N ALA A 57 23.86 13.14 5.85
CA ALA A 57 24.66 14.36 5.75
C ALA A 57 23.85 15.65 5.92
N ARG A 58 22.53 15.62 5.69
CA ARG A 58 21.68 16.82 5.73
C ARG A 58 20.30 16.51 6.28
N ALA A 59 19.98 17.14 7.41
CA ALA A 59 18.66 17.10 7.98
C ALA A 59 17.63 17.83 7.10
N ILE A 60 16.40 17.33 7.08
CA ILE A 60 15.26 18.08 6.55
C ILE A 60 15.07 19.32 7.43
N PRO A 61 14.83 20.52 6.85
CA PRO A 61 14.64 21.75 7.62
C PRO A 61 13.55 21.61 8.70
N GLU A 62 13.90 22.00 9.93
CA GLU A 62 12.98 21.99 11.09
C GLU A 62 11.61 22.63 10.79
N PRO A 63 11.51 23.81 10.13
CA PRO A 63 10.20 24.42 9.86
C PRO A 63 9.28 23.53 9.02
N PHE A 64 9.84 22.74 8.11
CA PHE A 64 9.07 21.81 7.27
C PHE A 64 8.51 20.66 8.12
N ILE A 65 9.36 20.03 8.95
CA ILE A 65 8.96 18.95 9.87
C ILE A 65 7.92 19.44 10.88
N ASN A 66 8.19 20.55 11.55
CA ASN A 66 7.28 21.13 12.53
C ASN A 66 5.92 21.48 11.90
N GLY A 67 5.91 21.99 10.66
CA GLY A 67 4.69 22.26 9.92
C GLY A 67 3.83 21.02 9.69
N LEU A 68 4.43 19.89 9.31
CA LEU A 68 3.73 18.62 9.16
C LEU A 68 3.17 18.10 10.49
N VAL A 69 4.03 18.07 11.52
CA VAL A 69 3.66 17.56 12.86
C VAL A 69 2.53 18.39 13.47
N GLN A 70 2.57 19.72 13.35
CA GLN A 70 1.51 20.62 13.81
C GLN A 70 0.21 20.43 13.04
N ALA A 71 0.28 20.08 11.76
CA ALA A 71 -0.88 19.74 10.95
C ALA A 71 -1.42 18.31 11.20
N GLY A 72 -0.80 17.56 12.11
CA GLY A 72 -1.21 16.19 12.44
C GLY A 72 -0.73 15.13 11.45
N ILE A 73 0.14 15.48 10.50
CA ILE A 73 0.72 14.55 9.53
C ILE A 73 2.00 13.97 10.13
N GLU A 74 2.04 12.65 10.28
CA GLU A 74 3.17 11.93 10.87
C GLU A 74 4.28 11.71 9.83
N PRO A 75 5.47 12.30 10.01
CA PRO A 75 6.58 12.14 9.07
C PRO A 75 7.29 10.80 9.30
N ILE A 76 7.63 10.13 8.20
CA ILE A 76 8.55 8.98 8.15
C ILE A 76 9.80 9.44 7.42
N ILE A 77 10.90 9.57 8.12
CA ILE A 77 12.18 9.97 7.50
C ILE A 77 12.85 8.71 6.95
N HIS A 78 13.12 8.67 5.65
CA HIS A 78 13.79 7.54 5.02
C HIS A 78 15.19 7.94 4.53
N ILE A 79 16.21 7.42 5.21
CA ILE A 79 17.64 7.60 4.89
C ILE A 79 18.15 6.31 4.25
N ALA A 80 18.00 6.20 2.93
CA ALA A 80 18.28 4.94 2.24
C ALA A 80 19.76 4.56 2.13
N HIS A 81 20.69 5.49 2.40
CA HIS A 81 22.14 5.34 2.25
C HIS A 81 22.60 4.83 0.87
N GLY A 82 23.76 5.30 0.41
CA GLY A 82 24.32 4.83 -0.86
C GLY A 82 25.10 3.55 -0.64
N GLY A 83 24.47 2.39 -0.76
CA GLY A 83 25.11 1.10 -0.51
C GLY A 83 24.91 0.59 0.92
N ILE A 84 25.02 -0.73 1.13
CA ILE A 84 25.08 -1.32 2.47
C ILE A 84 26.49 -1.15 3.05
N GLU A 85 26.70 0.00 3.70
CA GLU A 85 27.93 0.35 4.43
C GLU A 85 27.59 0.92 5.82
N PRO A 86 28.52 0.91 6.80
CA PRO A 86 28.27 1.46 8.13
C PRO A 86 28.06 2.98 8.12
N PHE A 87 27.12 3.47 8.94
CA PHE A 87 26.96 4.89 9.21
C PHE A 87 28.03 5.43 10.17
N ASP A 88 28.32 6.73 10.08
CA ASP A 88 28.94 7.46 11.18
C ASP A 88 27.93 7.56 12.34
N LEU A 89 28.23 6.89 13.45
CA LEU A 89 27.30 6.76 14.58
C LEU A 89 27.17 8.06 15.39
N GLU A 90 28.20 8.93 15.41
CA GLU A 90 28.16 10.19 16.15
C GLU A 90 27.30 11.23 15.41
N GLU A 91 27.49 11.32 14.09
CA GLU A 91 26.64 12.15 13.24
C GLU A 91 25.19 11.66 13.24
N LEU A 92 24.98 10.33 13.15
CA LEU A 92 23.66 9.73 13.19
C LEU A 92 22.95 10.00 14.53
N ALA A 93 23.66 9.91 15.66
CA ALA A 93 23.09 10.21 16.98
C ALA A 93 22.65 11.68 17.07
N SER A 94 23.46 12.60 16.56
CA SER A 94 23.13 14.02 16.53
C SER A 94 21.89 14.31 15.69
N LEU A 95 21.81 13.69 14.50
CA LEU A 95 20.66 13.80 13.61
C LEU A 95 19.38 13.18 14.22
N ALA A 96 19.51 12.02 14.85
CA ALA A 96 18.42 11.33 15.53
C ALA A 96 17.83 12.17 16.65
N GLN A 97 18.68 12.79 17.47
CA GLN A 97 18.24 13.67 18.55
C GLN A 97 17.52 14.92 18.02
N ALA A 98 18.01 15.51 16.92
CA ALA A 98 17.35 16.64 16.28
C ALA A 98 15.94 16.27 15.79
N TYR A 99 15.81 15.19 15.02
CA TYR A 99 14.50 14.71 14.55
C TYR A 99 13.55 14.39 15.71
N ARG A 100 14.05 13.74 16.76
CA ARG A 100 13.25 13.45 17.95
C ARG A 100 12.71 14.71 18.60
N ASN A 101 13.54 15.74 18.75
CA ASN A 101 13.16 17.03 19.33
C ASN A 101 12.09 17.76 18.49
N TRP A 102 12.10 17.58 17.17
CA TRP A 102 11.08 18.12 16.26
C TRP A 102 9.81 17.28 16.19
N GLY A 103 9.70 16.21 16.99
CA GLY A 103 8.50 15.39 17.11
C GLY A 103 8.43 14.19 16.16
N VAL A 104 9.49 13.91 15.40
CA VAL A 104 9.58 12.70 14.56
C VAL A 104 9.65 11.46 15.46
N ASN A 105 8.93 10.40 15.08
CA ASN A 105 8.98 9.10 15.75
C ASN A 105 9.63 8.01 14.90
N TYR A 106 9.65 8.16 13.57
CA TYR A 106 10.06 7.12 12.62
C TYR A 106 11.20 7.61 11.72
N VAL A 107 12.36 6.98 11.87
CA VAL A 107 13.50 7.13 10.96
C VAL A 107 13.88 5.73 10.48
N VAL A 108 13.89 5.54 9.17
CA VAL A 108 14.19 4.27 8.51
C VAL A 108 15.54 4.40 7.83
N LEU A 109 16.46 3.50 8.14
CA LEU A 109 17.80 3.45 7.55
C LEU A 109 17.88 2.35 6.51
N TYR A 110 18.71 2.55 5.48
CA TYR A 110 18.87 1.65 4.34
C TYR A 110 17.60 1.48 3.50
N ASP A 111 17.74 0.85 2.35
CA ASP A 111 16.61 0.51 1.48
C ASP A 111 16.89 -0.80 0.74
N GLN A 112 15.89 -1.69 0.68
CA GLN A 112 15.89 -2.91 -0.13
C GLN A 112 17.20 -3.73 -0.04
N PRO A 113 17.73 -4.06 1.16
CA PRO A 113 19.01 -4.78 1.30
C PRO A 113 19.00 -6.18 0.63
N ASN A 114 17.84 -6.69 0.24
CA ASN A 114 17.67 -7.91 -0.53
C ASN A 114 17.80 -7.71 -2.07
N GLN A 115 18.20 -6.53 -2.53
CA GLN A 115 18.51 -6.20 -3.93
C GLN A 115 20.02 -6.09 -4.14
N ARG A 116 20.52 -6.60 -5.27
CA ARG A 116 21.95 -6.49 -5.62
C ARG A 116 22.40 -5.04 -5.78
N GLU A 117 21.53 -4.18 -6.29
CA GLU A 117 21.79 -2.77 -6.61
C GLU A 117 22.05 -1.92 -5.36
N GLN A 118 21.64 -2.40 -4.19
CA GLN A 118 21.82 -1.71 -2.91
C GLN A 118 23.18 -2.00 -2.27
N TRP A 119 24.03 -2.80 -2.93
CA TRP A 119 25.32 -3.21 -2.41
C TRP A 119 26.46 -2.68 -3.28
N PRO A 120 27.64 -2.41 -2.70
CA PRO A 120 28.84 -2.16 -3.48
C PRO A 120 29.09 -3.28 -4.49
N ALA A 121 29.59 -2.91 -5.67
CA ALA A 121 29.76 -3.84 -6.78
C ALA A 121 30.51 -5.12 -6.38
N GLY A 122 29.92 -6.28 -6.68
CA GLY A 122 30.50 -7.59 -6.39
C GLY A 122 30.44 -8.05 -4.93
N THR A 123 29.77 -7.30 -4.05
CA THR A 123 29.65 -7.70 -2.63
C THR A 123 28.38 -8.49 -2.33
N PHE A 124 27.28 -8.28 -3.06
CA PHE A 124 26.01 -8.98 -2.83
C PHE A 124 26.15 -10.51 -2.84
N ASP A 125 26.79 -11.07 -3.85
CA ASP A 125 26.89 -12.53 -4.03
C ASP A 125 27.95 -13.19 -3.11
N GLN A 126 28.60 -12.43 -2.23
CA GLN A 126 29.54 -12.97 -1.25
C GLN A 126 28.80 -13.67 -0.10
N LEU A 127 29.50 -14.63 0.54
CA LEU A 127 28.97 -15.37 1.70
C LEU A 127 28.59 -14.43 2.85
N GLY A 128 27.62 -14.89 3.66
CA GLY A 128 27.17 -14.18 4.85
C GLY A 128 26.45 -12.86 4.56
N LEU A 129 25.65 -12.79 3.48
CA LEU A 129 24.93 -11.58 3.07
C LEU A 129 24.14 -10.96 4.23
N ILE A 130 23.43 -11.80 4.97
CA ILE A 130 22.58 -11.39 6.10
C ILE A 130 23.44 -10.81 7.22
N GLU A 131 24.50 -11.51 7.62
CA GLU A 131 25.42 -11.10 8.67
C GLU A 131 26.11 -9.78 8.32
N ARG A 132 26.55 -9.61 7.07
CA ARG A 132 27.17 -8.35 6.63
C ARG A 132 26.18 -7.19 6.69
N PHE A 133 24.94 -7.42 6.26
CA PHE A 133 23.89 -6.40 6.35
C PHE A 133 23.62 -6.03 7.80
N LEU A 134 23.39 -7.00 8.67
CA LEU A 134 23.07 -6.78 10.07
C LEU A 134 24.25 -6.15 10.84
N THR A 135 25.50 -6.43 10.45
CA THR A 135 26.69 -5.77 11.01
C THR A 135 26.69 -4.26 10.75
N CYS A 136 26.10 -3.81 9.63
CA CYS A 136 25.95 -2.39 9.32
C CYS A 136 24.69 -1.81 9.97
N TRP A 137 23.56 -2.52 9.88
CA TRP A 137 22.25 -2.02 10.33
C TRP A 137 22.10 -1.97 11.85
N LEU A 138 22.53 -3.01 12.57
CA LEU A 138 22.25 -3.16 13.99
C LEU A 138 22.87 -2.05 14.87
N PRO A 139 24.14 -1.63 14.68
CA PRO A 139 24.69 -0.49 15.41
C PRO A 139 23.91 0.81 15.15
N ALA A 140 23.55 1.06 13.89
CA ALA A 140 22.87 2.28 13.48
C ALA A 140 21.43 2.36 14.02
N VAL A 141 20.66 1.28 13.95
CA VAL A 141 19.29 1.25 14.52
C VAL A 141 19.31 1.34 16.05
N SER A 142 20.35 0.80 16.69
CA SER A 142 20.53 0.93 18.15
C SER A 142 20.73 2.38 18.58
N VAL A 143 21.45 3.18 17.79
CA VAL A 143 21.59 4.63 18.01
C VAL A 143 20.25 5.36 17.88
N LEU A 144 19.44 5.03 16.86
CA LEU A 144 18.09 5.60 16.71
C LEU A 144 17.20 5.25 17.91
N HIS A 145 17.21 3.97 18.32
CA HIS A 145 16.43 3.49 19.44
C HIS A 145 16.82 4.16 20.77
N ALA A 146 18.13 4.29 21.03
CA ALA A 146 18.65 4.99 22.20
C ALA A 146 18.27 6.48 22.23
N SER A 147 18.03 7.09 21.05
CA SER A 147 17.56 8.47 20.90
C SER A 147 16.03 8.61 21.04
N GLY A 148 15.33 7.52 21.35
CA GLY A 148 13.87 7.50 21.56
C GLY A 148 13.06 7.46 20.26
N LEU A 149 13.67 7.08 19.14
CA LEU A 149 12.99 6.77 17.87
C LEU A 149 12.64 5.28 17.79
N ALA A 150 11.74 4.91 16.89
CA ALA A 150 11.41 3.50 16.68
C ALA A 150 12.59 2.75 16.05
N ALA A 151 12.81 1.51 16.49
CA ALA A 151 13.70 0.59 15.81
C ALA A 151 12.96 0.02 14.58
N ILE A 152 13.44 0.35 13.37
CA ILE A 152 12.76 -0.04 12.13
C ILE A 152 13.70 -0.85 11.26
N PHE A 153 13.26 -2.06 10.89
CA PHE A 153 13.91 -2.87 9.87
C PHE A 153 13.62 -2.28 8.48
N PRO A 154 14.60 -2.15 7.56
CA PRO A 154 14.36 -1.52 6.27
C PRO A 154 13.32 -2.27 5.42
N PRO A 155 12.61 -1.57 4.53
CA PRO A 155 11.74 -2.23 3.58
C PRO A 155 12.53 -3.13 2.63
N LEU A 156 11.99 -4.32 2.39
CA LEU A 156 12.51 -5.26 1.39
C LEU A 156 11.82 -5.04 0.05
N ARG A 157 12.52 -5.34 -1.04
CA ARG A 157 11.92 -5.41 -2.37
C ARG A 157 11.12 -6.71 -2.48
N GLN A 158 9.81 -6.60 -2.71
CA GLN A 158 8.93 -7.74 -3.02
C GLN A 158 9.52 -8.55 -4.18
N GLY A 159 9.74 -9.86 -3.98
CA GLY A 159 10.32 -10.74 -5.00
C GLY A 159 11.76 -10.41 -5.38
N GLY A 160 12.51 -9.80 -4.45
CA GLY A 160 13.84 -9.28 -4.73
C GLY A 160 14.89 -10.32 -5.13
N THR A 161 16.10 -9.88 -5.52
CA THR A 161 17.20 -10.77 -5.94
C THR A 161 17.50 -11.84 -4.90
N TYR A 162 17.43 -11.47 -3.62
CA TYR A 162 17.21 -12.39 -2.52
C TYR A 162 15.73 -12.33 -2.15
N TRP A 163 15.06 -13.48 -2.15
CA TRP A 163 13.63 -13.60 -1.84
C TRP A 163 13.33 -12.97 -0.48
N ASP A 164 12.42 -12.01 -0.47
CA ASP A 164 12.14 -11.13 0.65
C ASP A 164 11.71 -11.88 1.91
N LEU A 165 10.85 -12.90 1.78
CA LEU A 165 10.43 -13.73 2.92
C LEU A 165 11.60 -14.49 3.55
N SER A 166 12.50 -15.02 2.72
CA SER A 166 13.69 -15.73 3.18
C SER A 166 14.71 -14.78 3.80
N PHE A 167 14.89 -13.59 3.22
CA PHE A 167 15.78 -12.56 3.76
C PHE A 167 15.33 -12.10 5.15
N LEU A 168 14.02 -11.84 5.31
CA LEU A 168 13.43 -11.44 6.58
C LEU A 168 13.62 -12.52 7.65
N ARG A 169 13.27 -13.78 7.32
CA ARG A 169 13.43 -14.92 8.24
C ARG A 169 14.87 -15.07 8.69
N ALA A 170 15.80 -15.13 7.75
CA ALA A 170 17.22 -15.29 8.05
C ALA A 170 17.75 -14.12 8.89
N SER A 171 17.26 -12.90 8.66
CA SER A 171 17.63 -11.73 9.48
C SER A 171 17.17 -11.86 10.93
N ILE A 172 15.93 -12.29 11.16
CA ILE A 172 15.38 -12.49 12.51
C ILE A 172 16.12 -13.63 13.24
N GLU A 173 16.36 -14.74 12.56
CA GLU A 173 17.09 -15.88 13.11
C GLU A 173 18.54 -15.49 13.47
N THR A 174 19.20 -14.72 12.61
CA THR A 174 20.58 -14.25 12.85
C THR A 174 20.64 -13.28 14.03
N LEU A 175 19.72 -12.31 14.12
CA LEU A 175 19.62 -11.40 15.27
C LEU A 175 19.38 -12.15 16.59
N THR A 176 18.54 -13.19 16.55
CA THR A 176 18.28 -14.07 17.70
C THR A 176 19.57 -14.81 18.10
N ALA A 177 20.28 -15.38 17.13
CA ALA A 177 21.54 -16.10 17.37
C ALA A 177 22.65 -15.19 17.92
N TRP A 178 22.68 -13.91 17.52
CA TRP A 178 23.60 -12.90 18.06
C TRP A 178 23.22 -12.40 19.47
N GLY A 179 22.09 -12.85 20.03
CA GLY A 179 21.66 -12.45 21.37
C GLY A 179 20.92 -11.12 21.44
N HIS A 180 20.45 -10.60 20.30
CA HIS A 180 19.64 -9.36 20.24
C HIS A 180 18.14 -9.62 20.30
N ALA A 181 17.74 -10.71 20.97
CA ALA A 181 16.34 -11.08 21.14
C ALA A 181 15.52 -10.01 21.90
N ASP A 182 16.18 -9.17 22.71
CA ASP A 182 15.51 -8.08 23.44
C ASP A 182 15.06 -6.93 22.53
N LEU A 183 15.69 -6.73 21.36
CA LEU A 183 15.30 -5.71 20.39
C LEU A 183 14.09 -6.15 19.54
N LEU A 184 13.97 -7.45 19.27
CA LEU A 184 13.00 -8.00 18.33
C LEU A 184 11.53 -7.68 18.67
N PRO A 185 11.08 -7.72 19.94
CA PRO A 185 9.71 -7.35 20.29
C PRO A 185 9.36 -5.88 20.07
N ASP A 186 10.35 -4.99 20.10
CA ASP A 186 10.17 -3.55 19.93
C ASP A 186 10.38 -3.10 18.47
N LEU A 187 10.70 -4.05 17.58
CA LEU A 187 10.98 -3.81 16.17
C LEU A 187 9.69 -3.53 15.39
N ILE A 188 9.77 -2.54 14.50
CA ILE A 188 8.78 -2.30 13.44
C ILE A 188 9.41 -2.71 12.11
N LEU A 189 8.63 -3.32 11.23
CA LEU A 189 9.07 -3.61 9.88
C LEU A 189 8.72 -2.46 8.94
N GLY A 190 9.73 -1.84 8.33
CA GLY A 190 9.51 -1.06 7.12
C GLY A 190 9.05 -1.98 5.99
N ALA A 191 8.11 -1.53 5.17
CA ALA A 191 7.60 -2.34 4.06
C ALA A 191 7.34 -1.48 2.81
N TYR A 192 7.45 -2.14 1.66
CA TYR A 192 6.78 -1.73 0.43
C TYR A 192 5.56 -2.62 0.21
N ALA A 193 4.45 -2.00 -0.19
CA ALA A 193 3.18 -2.70 -0.46
C ALA A 193 2.65 -2.29 -1.84
N PHE A 194 3.43 -2.56 -2.90
CA PHE A 194 2.99 -2.31 -4.26
C PHE A 194 2.02 -3.39 -4.71
N ALA A 195 1.00 -3.00 -5.46
CA ALA A 195 0.06 -3.94 -6.05
C ALA A 195 0.66 -4.70 -7.25
N GLY A 196 1.74 -4.17 -7.85
CA GLY A 196 2.22 -4.64 -9.15
C GLY A 196 1.11 -4.55 -10.19
N PRO A 197 0.97 -5.51 -11.11
CA PRO A 197 -0.16 -5.57 -12.03
C PRO A 197 -1.42 -6.22 -11.42
N HIS A 198 -1.42 -6.50 -10.13
CA HIS A 198 -2.46 -7.31 -9.49
C HIS A 198 -3.56 -6.47 -8.85
N PRO A 199 -4.77 -7.01 -8.65
CA PRO A 199 -5.79 -6.41 -7.82
C PRO A 199 -5.30 -6.15 -6.38
N ALA A 200 -5.96 -5.22 -5.67
CA ALA A 200 -5.62 -4.84 -4.29
C ALA A 200 -5.74 -5.98 -3.26
N ASP A 201 -6.32 -7.13 -3.62
CA ASP A 201 -6.45 -8.29 -2.74
C ASP A 201 -5.57 -9.48 -3.11
N TRP A 202 -4.71 -9.33 -4.11
CA TRP A 202 -3.73 -10.36 -4.47
C TRP A 202 -2.78 -10.66 -3.31
N GLY A 203 -2.62 -11.95 -3.02
CA GLY A 203 -1.78 -12.47 -1.93
C GLY A 203 -2.46 -12.43 -0.57
N ARG A 204 -3.76 -12.13 -0.49
CA ARG A 204 -4.49 -12.10 0.80
C ARG A 204 -4.44 -13.46 1.48
N GLY A 205 -4.18 -13.46 2.78
CA GLY A 205 -4.11 -14.64 3.64
C GLY A 205 -2.72 -15.27 3.75
N GLY A 206 -1.70 -14.69 3.13
CA GLY A 206 -0.31 -15.14 3.27
C GLY A 206 -0.04 -16.51 2.63
N GLN A 207 1.09 -17.11 3.00
CA GLN A 207 1.51 -18.44 2.55
C GLN A 207 0.53 -19.51 3.02
N THR A 208 -0.12 -19.32 4.16
CA THR A 208 -1.17 -20.21 4.67
C THR A 208 -2.35 -20.35 3.71
N ALA A 209 -2.79 -19.25 3.07
CA ALA A 209 -3.85 -19.30 2.06
C ALA A 209 -3.34 -19.82 0.71
N TRP A 210 -2.05 -19.64 0.42
CA TRP A 210 -1.42 -19.95 -0.86
C TRP A 210 -0.21 -20.89 -0.69
N PRO A 211 -0.39 -22.13 -0.19
CA PRO A 211 0.71 -23.01 0.19
C PRO A 211 1.57 -23.49 -0.99
N ALA A 212 1.06 -23.36 -2.21
CA ALA A 212 1.77 -23.72 -3.43
C ALA A 212 2.72 -22.63 -3.95
N ALA A 213 2.64 -21.40 -3.42
CA ALA A 213 3.58 -20.34 -3.78
C ALA A 213 4.98 -20.71 -3.29
N GLN A 214 5.98 -20.53 -4.15
CA GLN A 214 7.38 -20.81 -3.85
C GLN A 214 8.25 -19.62 -4.30
N PRO A 215 9.48 -19.48 -3.78
CA PRO A 215 10.39 -18.45 -4.24
C PRO A 215 10.52 -18.43 -5.77
N TYR A 216 10.19 -17.28 -6.36
CA TYR A 216 10.23 -17.03 -7.80
C TYR A 216 9.30 -17.91 -8.67
N VAL A 217 8.38 -18.65 -8.06
CA VAL A 217 7.45 -19.53 -8.77
C VAL A 217 6.05 -19.39 -8.20
N THR A 218 5.14 -18.93 -9.05
CA THR A 218 3.72 -18.76 -8.73
C THR A 218 2.89 -19.65 -9.65
N PRO A 219 2.47 -20.83 -9.18
CA PRO A 219 1.72 -21.78 -10.01
C PRO A 219 0.38 -21.21 -10.50
N PRO A 220 -0.16 -21.69 -11.64
CA PRO A 220 -1.49 -21.29 -12.10
C PRO A 220 -2.57 -21.51 -11.04
N GLY A 221 -3.40 -20.49 -10.81
CA GLY A 221 -4.45 -20.52 -9.78
C GLY A 221 -3.96 -20.28 -8.34
N CYS A 222 -2.66 -19.97 -8.17
CA CYS A 222 -2.07 -19.54 -6.90
C CYS A 222 -1.75 -18.04 -6.95
N GLU A 223 -1.74 -17.41 -5.78
CA GLU A 223 -1.24 -16.04 -5.59
C GLU A 223 0.03 -16.07 -4.74
N ASP A 224 0.74 -14.95 -4.68
CA ASP A 224 2.02 -14.78 -3.99
C ASP A 224 2.10 -13.41 -3.27
N GLN A 225 3.26 -13.10 -2.70
CA GLN A 225 3.52 -11.85 -1.98
C GLN A 225 3.86 -10.65 -2.89
N LEU A 226 3.77 -10.78 -4.21
CA LEU A 226 4.15 -9.71 -5.15
C LEU A 226 3.05 -8.67 -5.36
N GLY A 227 1.91 -8.81 -4.67
CA GLY A 227 0.81 -7.85 -4.64
C GLY A 227 0.74 -7.00 -3.36
N PHE A 228 -0.31 -6.17 -3.25
CA PHE A 228 -0.48 -5.23 -2.14
C PHE A 228 -0.46 -5.92 -0.76
N ARG A 229 -0.93 -7.18 -0.69
CA ARG A 229 -1.04 -7.95 0.55
C ARG A 229 0.27 -8.57 1.04
N ALA A 230 1.42 -8.17 0.50
CA ALA A 230 2.73 -8.63 0.96
C ALA A 230 2.93 -8.55 2.48
N PHE A 231 2.35 -7.52 3.12
CA PHE A 231 2.39 -7.37 4.58
C PHE A 231 1.81 -8.58 5.33
N GLU A 232 0.81 -9.29 4.79
CA GLU A 232 0.25 -10.48 5.44
C GLU A 232 1.26 -11.66 5.41
N TRP A 233 2.11 -11.71 4.39
CA TRP A 233 3.19 -12.71 4.29
C TRP A 233 4.34 -12.39 5.24
N TYR A 234 4.71 -11.11 5.38
CA TYR A 234 5.69 -10.68 6.39
C TYR A 234 5.19 -10.90 7.82
N ALA A 235 3.89 -10.67 8.06
CA ALA A 235 3.24 -10.96 9.33
C ALA A 235 3.30 -12.46 9.67
N GLU A 236 3.11 -13.35 8.69
CA GLU A 236 3.24 -14.80 8.87
C GLU A 236 4.68 -15.20 9.23
N VAL A 237 5.68 -14.71 8.50
CA VAL A 237 7.10 -14.96 8.82
C VAL A 237 7.46 -14.51 10.23
N THR A 238 7.06 -13.30 10.62
CA THR A 238 7.33 -12.77 11.97
C THR A 238 6.59 -13.54 13.05
N ALA A 239 5.33 -13.90 12.82
CA ALA A 239 4.56 -14.73 13.75
C ALA A 239 5.20 -16.09 13.98
N GLU A 240 5.73 -16.73 12.94
CA GLU A 240 6.44 -17.99 13.07
C GLU A 240 7.77 -17.86 13.84
N CYS A 241 8.56 -16.81 13.55
CA CYS A 241 9.86 -16.62 14.18
C CYS A 241 9.76 -16.10 15.63
N LEU A 242 8.76 -15.25 15.92
CA LEU A 242 8.67 -14.47 17.16
C LEU A 242 7.42 -14.77 17.99
N GLY A 243 6.51 -15.60 17.48
CA GLY A 243 5.24 -15.93 18.13
C GLY A 243 4.11 -14.91 17.94
N GLN A 244 4.38 -13.78 17.28
CA GLN A 244 3.38 -12.75 16.95
C GLN A 244 3.83 -11.92 15.74
N PRO A 245 2.89 -11.36 14.95
CA PRO A 245 3.24 -10.47 13.86
C PRO A 245 3.84 -9.16 14.40
N LEU A 246 4.88 -8.65 13.73
CA LEU A 246 5.43 -7.34 14.03
C LEU A 246 4.59 -6.21 13.40
N PRO A 247 4.51 -5.03 14.03
CA PRO A 247 3.96 -3.84 13.39
C PRO A 247 4.73 -3.51 12.10
N MET A 248 4.02 -3.01 11.09
CA MET A 248 4.54 -2.68 9.78
C MET A 248 4.24 -1.23 9.41
N LEU A 249 5.27 -0.53 8.95
CA LEU A 249 5.23 0.84 8.47
C LEU A 249 5.46 0.83 6.95
N VAL A 250 4.45 1.18 6.16
CA VAL A 250 4.56 1.20 4.69
C VAL A 250 5.12 2.54 4.24
N LEU A 251 6.32 2.50 3.66
CA LEU A 251 7.02 3.69 3.16
C LEU A 251 6.50 4.12 1.80
N ALA A 252 6.15 3.16 0.95
CA ALA A 252 5.51 3.37 -0.34
C ALA A 252 4.72 2.13 -0.78
N GLY A 253 3.68 2.33 -1.58
CA GLY A 253 2.91 1.23 -2.13
C GLY A 253 1.79 1.69 -3.06
N GLY A 254 0.87 0.77 -3.32
CA GLY A 254 -0.31 0.98 -4.16
C GLY A 254 -0.09 0.54 -5.60
N ALA A 255 -1.07 0.84 -6.44
CA ALA A 255 -0.97 0.70 -7.89
C ALA A 255 -0.15 1.86 -8.48
N ARG A 256 0.67 1.57 -9.49
CA ARG A 256 1.42 2.57 -10.25
C ARG A 256 0.89 2.67 -11.68
N LEU A 257 0.93 3.87 -12.25
CA LEU A 257 0.69 4.03 -13.68
C LEU A 257 1.81 3.37 -14.48
N GLY A 258 1.45 2.77 -15.61
CA GLY A 258 2.41 2.13 -16.52
C GLY A 258 2.78 0.69 -16.16
N GLU A 259 2.26 0.14 -15.07
CA GLU A 259 2.33 -1.31 -14.80
C GLU A 259 1.75 -2.09 -15.98
N LEU A 260 2.43 -3.14 -16.39
CA LEU A 260 2.03 -3.91 -17.57
C LEU A 260 1.12 -5.07 -17.17
N ASP A 261 -0.01 -5.20 -17.85
CA ASP A 261 -0.86 -6.38 -17.75
C ASP A 261 -0.06 -7.62 -18.22
N PRO A 262 0.12 -8.65 -17.37
CA PRO A 262 0.89 -9.84 -17.71
C PRO A 262 0.31 -10.62 -18.89
N ALA A 263 -1.00 -10.56 -19.12
CA ALA A 263 -1.66 -11.29 -20.19
C ALA A 263 -1.53 -10.57 -21.54
N THR A 264 -1.60 -9.24 -21.55
CA THR A 264 -1.63 -8.46 -22.80
C THR A 264 -0.32 -7.73 -23.10
N GLY A 265 0.57 -7.60 -22.12
CA GLY A 265 1.81 -6.80 -22.20
C GLY A 265 1.57 -5.30 -22.36
N LYS A 266 0.32 -4.83 -22.21
CA LYS A 266 -0.05 -3.42 -22.37
C LYS A 266 -0.08 -2.73 -21.01
N PRO A 267 0.18 -1.40 -20.95
CA PRO A 267 0.00 -0.64 -19.73
C PRO A 267 -1.44 -0.73 -19.22
N LEU A 268 -1.58 -1.03 -17.93
CA LEU A 268 -2.82 -0.89 -17.19
C LEU A 268 -3.22 0.59 -17.19
N ASP A 269 -4.51 0.84 -17.38
CA ASP A 269 -5.02 2.18 -17.58
C ASP A 269 -5.20 2.97 -16.27
N ALA A 270 -5.52 4.25 -16.41
CA ALA A 270 -5.75 5.12 -15.27
C ALA A 270 -6.97 4.73 -14.44
N ALA A 271 -7.94 3.99 -15.00
CA ALA A 271 -9.13 3.53 -14.29
C ALA A 271 -8.78 2.37 -13.35
N TRP A 272 -7.93 1.44 -13.77
CA TRP A 272 -7.38 0.39 -12.93
C TRP A 272 -6.57 0.99 -11.76
N HIS A 273 -5.65 1.91 -12.06
CA HIS A 273 -4.86 2.61 -11.03
C HIS A 273 -5.77 3.29 -9.99
N THR A 274 -6.78 4.01 -10.47
CA THR A 274 -7.72 4.76 -9.64
C THR A 274 -8.55 3.82 -8.76
N THR A 275 -9.09 2.74 -9.34
CA THR A 275 -9.88 1.74 -8.62
C THR A 275 -9.06 1.04 -7.54
N CYS A 276 -7.85 0.60 -7.89
CA CYS A 276 -6.97 -0.13 -6.97
C CYS A 276 -6.57 0.75 -5.77
N ASN A 277 -6.09 1.98 -6.02
CA ASN A 277 -5.67 2.89 -4.96
C ASN A 277 -6.85 3.39 -4.11
N ALA A 278 -8.01 3.66 -4.72
CA ALA A 278 -9.21 4.03 -3.97
C ALA A 278 -9.66 2.89 -3.06
N ASN A 279 -9.65 1.63 -3.52
CA ASN A 279 -10.01 0.48 -2.69
C ASN A 279 -9.06 0.32 -1.49
N ILE A 280 -7.74 0.51 -1.70
CA ILE A 280 -6.76 0.50 -0.62
C ILE A 280 -7.04 1.63 0.39
N ALA A 281 -7.26 2.86 -0.09
CA ALA A 281 -7.53 4.02 0.77
C ALA A 281 -8.81 3.83 1.61
N HIS A 282 -9.88 3.29 1.01
CA HIS A 282 -11.10 2.96 1.73
C HIS A 282 -10.89 1.84 2.75
N ALA A 283 -10.13 0.79 2.41
CA ALA A 283 -9.81 -0.29 3.35
C ALA A 283 -9.01 0.21 4.56
N MET A 284 -8.07 1.14 4.35
CA MET A 284 -7.33 1.80 5.43
C MET A 284 -8.23 2.68 6.30
N THR A 285 -9.04 3.54 5.66
CA THR A 285 -9.92 4.48 6.37
C THR A 285 -10.97 3.76 7.23
N ASN A 286 -11.55 2.69 6.68
CA ASN A 286 -12.58 1.89 7.34
C ASN A 286 -12.00 0.80 8.25
N ARG A 287 -10.68 0.74 8.45
CA ARG A 287 -9.98 -0.26 9.27
C ARG A 287 -10.33 -1.71 8.89
N HIS A 288 -10.41 -1.98 7.59
CA HIS A 288 -10.57 -3.34 7.06
C HIS A 288 -9.22 -4.06 6.86
N LEU A 289 -8.10 -3.39 7.14
CA LEU A 289 -6.78 -3.98 7.13
C LEU A 289 -6.33 -4.31 8.57
N PRO A 290 -5.42 -5.29 8.76
CA PRO A 290 -4.99 -5.71 10.09
C PRO A 290 -4.32 -4.58 10.89
N ASP A 291 -4.52 -4.55 12.21
CA ASP A 291 -4.01 -3.50 13.10
C ASP A 291 -2.47 -3.43 13.17
N TYR A 292 -1.78 -4.50 12.79
CA TYR A 292 -0.32 -4.49 12.68
C TYR A 292 0.15 -3.66 11.47
N LEU A 293 -0.71 -3.33 10.51
CA LEU A 293 -0.39 -2.41 9.42
C LEU A 293 -0.65 -0.97 9.89
N LEU A 294 0.42 -0.28 10.29
CA LEU A 294 0.33 1.01 10.97
C LEU A 294 -0.15 2.13 10.04
N ASN A 295 0.27 2.09 8.77
CA ASN A 295 -0.06 3.09 7.77
C ASN A 295 -0.01 2.51 6.35
N MET A 296 -0.40 3.35 5.39
CA MET A 296 -0.19 3.14 3.95
C MET A 296 0.22 4.44 3.27
N ASN A 297 1.42 4.51 2.70
CA ASN A 297 1.82 5.68 1.90
C ASN A 297 1.78 5.36 0.41
N PHE A 298 0.93 6.05 -0.34
CA PHE A 298 0.82 5.87 -1.79
C PHE A 298 2.04 6.45 -2.50
N TRP A 299 2.59 5.69 -3.43
CA TRP A 299 3.52 6.20 -4.43
C TRP A 299 2.71 6.81 -5.58
N LEU A 300 2.85 8.09 -5.93
CA LEU A 300 3.75 9.13 -5.42
C LEU A 300 2.98 10.46 -5.43
N LEU A 301 3.20 11.35 -4.44
CA LEU A 301 2.51 12.65 -4.42
C LEU A 301 2.90 13.48 -5.66
N ALA A 302 4.18 13.78 -5.80
CA ALA A 302 4.71 14.60 -6.89
C ALA A 302 6.18 14.28 -7.20
N ALA A 303 6.60 14.66 -8.40
CA ALA A 303 7.99 14.60 -8.85
C ALA A 303 8.19 15.47 -10.11
N ASP A 304 9.38 16.05 -10.23
CA ASP A 304 9.72 16.96 -11.32
C ASP A 304 10.33 16.25 -12.54
N SER A 305 11.00 15.12 -12.33
CA SER A 305 11.78 14.44 -13.36
C SER A 305 11.33 12.99 -13.59
N PRO A 306 11.34 12.50 -14.85
CA PRO A 306 11.19 11.08 -15.15
C PRO A 306 12.30 10.23 -14.51
N PRO A 307 12.05 8.94 -14.21
CA PRO A 307 10.80 8.23 -14.45
C PRO A 307 9.72 8.50 -13.40
N ALA A 308 10.08 9.06 -12.24
CA ALA A 308 9.16 9.22 -11.11
C ALA A 308 7.96 10.12 -11.41
N ALA A 309 8.14 11.17 -12.23
CA ALA A 309 7.06 12.06 -12.66
C ALA A 309 5.87 11.33 -13.32
N ALA A 310 6.08 10.16 -13.94
CA ALA A 310 5.00 9.38 -14.57
C ALA A 310 4.07 8.71 -13.55
N ALA A 311 4.52 8.54 -12.30
CA ALA A 311 3.75 7.94 -11.21
C ALA A 311 3.14 8.98 -10.26
N ALA A 312 3.40 10.27 -10.48
CA ALA A 312 2.94 11.36 -9.62
C ALA A 312 1.42 11.56 -9.71
N TRP A 313 0.77 11.62 -8.56
CA TRP A 313 -0.65 11.94 -8.44
C TRP A 313 -0.94 13.39 -8.80
N PHE A 314 0.04 14.27 -8.58
CA PHE A 314 0.06 15.65 -9.03
C PHE A 314 1.23 15.85 -10.01
N PRO A 315 1.04 15.57 -11.31
CA PRO A 315 2.06 15.83 -12.32
C PRO A 315 2.40 17.32 -12.40
N ALA A 316 3.68 17.66 -12.61
CA ALA A 316 4.13 19.05 -12.79
C ALA A 316 3.42 19.76 -13.96
N ALA A 317 3.06 19.01 -15.01
CA ALA A 317 2.28 19.48 -16.14
C ALA A 317 1.01 18.64 -16.30
N GLY A 318 -0.16 19.26 -16.11
CA GLY A 318 -1.45 18.60 -16.33
C GLY A 318 -2.41 18.74 -15.15
N GLN A 319 -3.50 17.99 -15.21
CA GLN A 319 -4.42 17.86 -14.09
C GLN A 319 -3.97 16.73 -13.16
N PRO A 320 -4.30 16.81 -11.85
CA PRO A 320 -4.12 15.68 -10.95
C PRO A 320 -4.78 14.40 -11.48
N LEU A 321 -4.23 13.25 -11.11
CA LEU A 321 -4.76 11.95 -11.53
C LEU A 321 -6.21 11.75 -11.05
N PRO A 322 -7.03 10.94 -11.74
CA PRO A 322 -8.44 10.76 -11.39
C PRO A 322 -8.68 10.32 -9.95
N VAL A 323 -7.76 9.53 -9.37
CA VAL A 323 -7.80 9.10 -7.96
C VAL A 323 -7.83 10.28 -6.97
N VAL A 324 -7.16 11.40 -7.28
CA VAL A 324 -7.19 12.60 -6.43
C VAL A 324 -8.61 13.12 -6.32
N GLN A 325 -9.32 13.22 -7.45
CA GLN A 325 -10.71 13.68 -7.47
C GLN A 325 -11.65 12.72 -6.75
N GLN A 326 -11.37 11.41 -6.81
CA GLN A 326 -12.17 10.41 -6.12
C GLN A 326 -12.02 10.49 -4.60
N LEU A 327 -10.80 10.70 -4.10
CA LEU A 327 -10.52 10.76 -2.66
C LEU A 327 -10.84 12.12 -2.03
N SER A 328 -10.72 13.23 -2.77
CA SER A 328 -11.09 14.56 -2.24
C SER A 328 -12.61 14.76 -2.08
N LYS A 329 -13.44 13.97 -2.75
CA LYS A 329 -14.92 14.09 -2.69
C LYS A 329 -15.57 13.35 -1.51
N THR A 330 -14.81 12.55 -0.77
CA THR A 330 -15.30 11.73 0.35
C THR A 330 -15.37 12.45 1.71
N ALA A 331 -15.67 13.76 1.72
CA ALA A 331 -16.29 14.38 2.89
C ALA A 331 -17.74 13.84 3.03
N PRO A 332 -18.21 13.50 4.24
CA PRO A 332 -19.49 12.81 4.41
C PRO A 332 -20.65 13.72 4.03
N GLY A 333 -21.28 13.44 2.89
CA GLY A 333 -22.51 14.09 2.48
C GLY A 333 -22.59 14.41 0.99
N ALA A 334 -22.63 13.39 0.13
CA ALA A 334 -23.09 13.56 -1.24
C ALA A 334 -24.29 12.65 -1.49
N ALA A 335 -25.46 13.13 -1.07
CA ALA A 335 -26.70 12.79 -1.75
C ALA A 335 -26.53 13.09 -3.25
N LEU A 336 -27.06 12.24 -4.13
CA LEU A 336 -27.05 12.40 -5.59
C LEU A 336 -27.34 13.86 -6.02
N THR A 337 -26.31 14.67 -6.23
CA THR A 337 -26.46 16.02 -6.79
C THR A 337 -26.57 15.92 -8.30
N SER A 338 -27.80 15.63 -8.73
CA SER A 338 -28.58 16.22 -9.84
C SER A 338 -28.02 16.43 -11.26
N ASN A 339 -26.79 16.05 -11.63
CA ASN A 339 -26.32 16.21 -13.03
C ASN A 339 -25.99 14.91 -13.79
N ALA A 340 -25.89 13.75 -13.13
CA ALA A 340 -25.70 12.45 -13.80
C ALA A 340 -27.00 11.85 -14.40
N GLY A 341 -28.15 12.52 -14.21
CA GLY A 341 -29.49 12.02 -14.55
C GLY A 341 -30.00 12.36 -15.96
N LYS A 342 -29.16 12.75 -16.92
CA LYS A 342 -29.64 13.01 -18.29
C LYS A 342 -29.61 11.72 -19.13
N PRO A 343 -30.74 11.30 -19.73
CA PRO A 343 -30.74 10.24 -20.74
C PRO A 343 -29.79 10.63 -21.88
N GLY A 344 -28.78 9.78 -22.16
CA GLY A 344 -27.80 10.01 -23.23
C GLY A 344 -26.41 10.49 -22.80
N ALA A 345 -26.09 10.50 -21.50
CA ALA A 345 -24.70 10.71 -21.06
C ALA A 345 -23.77 9.62 -21.61
N HIS A 346 -22.59 10.02 -22.14
CA HIS A 346 -21.61 9.08 -22.69
C HIS A 346 -21.17 8.06 -21.61
N LYS A 347 -21.38 6.77 -21.91
CA LYS A 347 -20.91 5.67 -21.06
C LYS A 347 -19.40 5.52 -21.25
N ARG A 348 -18.64 5.73 -20.18
CA ARG A 348 -17.17 5.70 -20.16
C ARG A 348 -16.63 4.34 -19.73
N LEU A 349 -17.45 3.52 -19.07
CA LEU A 349 -17.09 2.19 -18.61
C LEU A 349 -17.87 1.14 -19.41
N SER A 350 -17.21 0.05 -19.78
CA SER A 350 -17.85 -1.12 -20.41
C SER A 350 -18.71 -1.86 -19.39
N HIS A 351 -18.13 -2.18 -18.23
CA HIS A 351 -18.79 -2.95 -17.18
C HIS A 351 -18.35 -2.45 -15.81
N TYR A 352 -19.33 -2.24 -14.92
CA TYR A 352 -19.10 -1.85 -13.54
C TYR A 352 -19.81 -2.79 -12.55
N VAL A 353 -19.09 -3.28 -11.56
CA VAL A 353 -19.64 -4.07 -10.46
C VAL A 353 -19.93 -3.14 -9.29
N LEU A 354 -21.21 -2.96 -8.98
CA LEU A 354 -21.67 -2.16 -7.86
C LEU A 354 -21.77 -3.04 -6.61
N LEU A 355 -20.91 -2.74 -5.63
CA LEU A 355 -20.89 -3.37 -4.31
C LEU A 355 -21.72 -2.56 -3.30
N PRO A 356 -22.26 -3.19 -2.25
CA PRO A 356 -23.05 -2.48 -1.26
C PRO A 356 -22.14 -1.68 -0.34
N THR A 357 -22.66 -0.54 0.14
CA THR A 357 -22.02 0.26 1.17
C THR A 357 -22.58 -0.17 2.51
N LEU A 358 -21.87 -1.05 3.22
CA LEU A 358 -22.25 -1.56 4.54
C LEU A 358 -21.35 -0.95 5.62
N GLU A 359 -21.86 -0.81 6.85
CA GLU A 359 -21.09 -0.27 8.00
C GLU A 359 -19.80 -1.04 8.29
N HIS A 360 -19.75 -2.33 7.93
CA HIS A 360 -18.60 -3.22 8.08
C HIS A 360 -17.94 -3.57 6.74
N GLY A 361 -18.27 -2.83 5.67
CA GLY A 361 -17.86 -3.13 4.30
C GLY A 361 -18.50 -4.38 3.71
N PRO A 362 -18.21 -4.69 2.44
CA PRO A 362 -18.74 -5.89 1.79
C PRO A 362 -18.15 -7.14 2.42
N SER A 363 -19.00 -8.14 2.64
CA SER A 363 -18.57 -9.46 3.12
C SER A 363 -17.66 -10.19 2.12
N GLU A 364 -17.00 -11.26 2.57
CA GLU A 364 -16.18 -12.15 1.73
C GLU A 364 -16.93 -12.66 0.48
N TRP A 365 -18.23 -12.91 0.62
CA TRP A 365 -19.09 -13.30 -0.49
C TRP A 365 -19.16 -12.21 -1.59
N HIS A 366 -19.33 -10.95 -1.20
CA HIS A 366 -19.40 -9.83 -2.14
C HIS A 366 -18.10 -9.69 -2.94
N TRP A 367 -16.96 -9.84 -2.26
CA TRP A 367 -15.65 -9.76 -2.89
C TRP A 367 -15.38 -10.93 -3.84
N ARG A 368 -15.70 -12.16 -3.43
CA ARG A 368 -15.61 -13.33 -4.33
C ARG A 368 -16.48 -13.16 -5.56
N ALA A 369 -17.69 -12.62 -5.38
CA ALA A 369 -18.60 -12.40 -6.48
C ALA A 369 -18.12 -11.29 -7.44
N ALA A 370 -17.61 -10.18 -6.90
CA ALA A 370 -17.02 -9.13 -7.72
C ALA A 370 -15.75 -9.59 -8.44
N GLY A 371 -14.87 -10.34 -7.76
CA GLY A 371 -13.60 -10.81 -8.29
C GLY A 371 -13.74 -11.67 -9.55
N GLY A 372 -14.84 -12.41 -9.72
CA GLY A 372 -15.13 -13.12 -10.98
C GLY A 372 -15.27 -12.18 -12.16
N PHE A 373 -16.06 -11.11 -12.03
CA PHE A 373 -16.27 -10.13 -13.10
C PHE A 373 -15.04 -9.26 -13.37
N VAL A 374 -14.31 -8.89 -12.31
CA VAL A 374 -13.07 -8.11 -12.47
C VAL A 374 -12.04 -8.93 -13.26
N ARG A 375 -11.89 -10.22 -12.96
CA ARG A 375 -10.91 -11.09 -13.64
C ARG A 375 -11.34 -11.51 -15.04
N GLU A 376 -12.59 -11.92 -15.23
CA GLU A 376 -13.05 -12.53 -16.48
C GLU A 376 -13.57 -11.51 -17.50
N GLN A 377 -14.10 -10.37 -17.02
CA GLN A 377 -14.79 -9.38 -17.84
C GLN A 377 -14.11 -8.01 -17.79
N HIS A 378 -12.96 -7.90 -17.10
CA HIS A 378 -12.24 -6.64 -16.86
C HIS A 378 -13.14 -5.53 -16.32
N ALA A 379 -14.12 -5.90 -15.49
CA ALA A 379 -15.07 -4.95 -14.94
C ALA A 379 -14.39 -4.01 -13.93
N ALA A 380 -14.71 -2.72 -13.99
CA ALA A 380 -14.44 -1.82 -12.88
C ALA A 380 -15.33 -2.22 -11.69
N CYS A 381 -14.89 -2.02 -10.45
CA CYS A 381 -15.65 -2.46 -9.27
C CYS A 381 -15.56 -1.41 -8.16
N GLY A 382 -16.68 -1.09 -7.52
CA GLY A 382 -16.72 -0.13 -6.42
C GLY A 382 -18.12 0.11 -5.87
N TYR A 383 -18.28 1.18 -5.11
CA TYR A 383 -19.50 1.48 -4.33
C TYR A 383 -20.36 2.61 -4.92
N SER A 384 -19.81 3.31 -5.91
CA SER A 384 -20.40 4.52 -6.47
C SER A 384 -21.53 4.20 -7.46
N ALA A 385 -22.74 4.67 -7.16
CA ALA A 385 -23.85 4.65 -8.10
C ALA A 385 -23.64 5.63 -9.28
N GLU A 386 -22.80 6.66 -9.10
CA GLU A 386 -22.42 7.58 -10.18
C GLU A 386 -21.48 6.92 -11.18
N ASP A 387 -20.49 6.14 -10.70
CA ASP A 387 -19.60 5.38 -11.58
C ASP A 387 -20.36 4.25 -12.28
N ALA A 388 -21.29 3.60 -11.58
CA ALA A 388 -22.24 2.66 -12.19
C ALA A 388 -23.08 3.32 -13.29
N ALA A 389 -23.50 4.57 -13.10
CA ALA A 389 -24.25 5.33 -14.10
C ALA A 389 -23.44 5.64 -15.37
N ALA A 390 -22.11 5.69 -15.25
CA ALA A 390 -21.20 5.86 -16.37
C ALA A 390 -20.89 4.55 -17.13
N ALA A 391 -21.43 3.40 -16.70
CA ALA A 391 -21.18 2.11 -17.32
C ALA A 391 -22.28 1.65 -18.31
N LEU A 392 -21.88 0.91 -19.36
CA LEU A 392 -22.81 0.25 -20.28
C LEU A 392 -23.53 -0.91 -19.58
N GLU A 393 -22.78 -1.76 -18.88
CA GLU A 393 -23.29 -2.84 -18.04
C GLU A 393 -23.00 -2.57 -16.57
N VAL A 394 -23.98 -2.85 -15.71
CA VAL A 394 -23.82 -2.81 -14.25
C VAL A 394 -24.21 -4.16 -13.66
N THR A 395 -23.29 -4.79 -12.93
CA THR A 395 -23.60 -5.93 -12.07
C THR A 395 -23.72 -5.46 -10.64
N VAL A 396 -24.92 -5.52 -10.09
CA VAL A 396 -25.18 -5.25 -8.68
C VAL A 396 -24.92 -6.54 -7.89
N VAL A 397 -23.92 -6.54 -7.01
CA VAL A 397 -23.61 -7.69 -6.16
C VAL A 397 -24.15 -7.38 -4.77
N GLY A 398 -25.16 -8.12 -4.33
CA GLY A 398 -25.84 -7.88 -3.04
C GLY A 398 -27.33 -8.10 -3.12
N SER A 399 -27.97 -8.19 -1.97
CA SER A 399 -29.42 -8.31 -1.81
C SER A 399 -30.14 -6.96 -2.00
N GLU A 400 -31.47 -7.01 -2.12
CA GLU A 400 -32.31 -5.81 -2.21
C GLU A 400 -32.29 -4.96 -0.94
N GLN A 401 -31.94 -5.56 0.20
CA GLN A 401 -31.78 -4.85 1.46
C GLN A 401 -30.48 -4.03 1.48
N GLU A 402 -29.44 -4.51 0.80
CA GLU A 402 -28.11 -3.89 0.78
C GLU A 402 -27.99 -2.86 -0.35
N ILE A 403 -28.63 -3.11 -1.50
CA ILE A 403 -28.77 -2.14 -2.60
C ILE A 403 -30.22 -2.19 -3.07
N SER A 404 -30.96 -1.09 -2.88
CA SER A 404 -32.38 -1.02 -3.24
C SER A 404 -32.63 -1.17 -4.75
N ARG A 405 -33.77 -1.77 -5.14
CA ARG A 405 -34.25 -1.82 -6.53
C ARG A 405 -34.47 -0.43 -7.15
N GLN A 406 -34.59 0.61 -6.33
CA GLN A 406 -34.68 1.99 -6.82
C GLN A 406 -33.38 2.41 -7.53
N VAL A 407 -32.22 1.96 -7.05
CA VAL A 407 -30.91 2.22 -7.68
C VAL A 407 -30.86 1.54 -9.04
N GLU A 408 -31.27 0.27 -9.13
CA GLU A 408 -31.33 -0.44 -10.43
C GLU A 408 -32.29 0.23 -11.42
N THR A 409 -33.46 0.64 -10.95
CA THR A 409 -34.46 1.31 -11.79
C THR A 409 -33.91 2.65 -12.30
N GLY A 410 -33.20 3.39 -11.46
CA GLY A 410 -32.49 4.61 -11.85
C GLY A 410 -31.44 4.35 -12.92
N LEU A 411 -30.58 3.36 -12.71
CA LEU A 411 -29.53 2.95 -13.67
C LEU A 411 -30.10 2.47 -15.01
N ARG A 412 -31.18 1.67 -15.00
CA ARG A 412 -31.89 1.28 -16.24
C ARG A 412 -32.50 2.49 -16.95
N GLY A 413 -33.08 3.42 -16.20
CA GLY A 413 -33.68 4.66 -16.72
C GLY A 413 -32.70 5.56 -17.46
N ILE A 414 -31.41 5.49 -17.13
CA ILE A 414 -30.33 6.21 -17.81
C ILE A 414 -29.56 5.34 -18.82
N GLY A 415 -30.10 4.18 -19.19
CA GLY A 415 -29.60 3.33 -20.28
C GLY A 415 -28.52 2.32 -19.89
N CYS A 416 -28.29 2.05 -18.60
CA CYS A 416 -27.42 0.94 -18.17
C CYS A 416 -28.13 -0.41 -18.33
N ARG A 417 -27.41 -1.45 -18.77
CA ARG A 417 -27.85 -2.84 -18.65
C ARG A 417 -27.55 -3.34 -17.24
N VAL A 418 -28.57 -3.45 -16.41
CA VAL A 418 -28.41 -3.78 -14.99
C VAL A 418 -28.84 -5.21 -14.70
N ARG A 419 -27.92 -6.01 -14.17
CA ARG A 419 -28.19 -7.34 -13.60
C ARG A 419 -27.81 -7.37 -12.12
N ARG A 420 -28.47 -8.23 -11.34
CA ARG A 420 -28.16 -8.46 -9.94
C ARG A 420 -27.62 -9.88 -9.75
N VAL A 421 -26.66 -10.02 -8.84
CA VAL A 421 -26.18 -11.29 -8.31
C VAL A 421 -26.43 -11.24 -6.80
N ALA A 422 -27.28 -12.12 -6.31
CA ALA A 422 -27.56 -12.30 -4.88
C ALA A 422 -27.01 -13.65 -4.39
N GLY A 423 -26.91 -13.83 -3.07
CA GLY A 423 -26.26 -15.00 -2.45
C GLY A 423 -26.72 -16.38 -2.97
N ALA A 424 -27.97 -16.51 -3.43
CA ALA A 424 -28.52 -17.75 -3.97
C ALA A 424 -28.14 -18.02 -5.45
N ASP A 425 -27.77 -16.99 -6.22
CA ASP A 425 -27.54 -17.07 -7.67
C ASP A 425 -26.08 -17.34 -8.03
N PHE A 426 -25.16 -17.24 -7.07
CA PHE A 426 -23.72 -17.32 -7.34
C PHE A 426 -23.29 -18.69 -7.86
N GLY A 427 -23.86 -19.78 -7.32
CA GLY A 427 -23.53 -21.15 -7.75
C GLY A 427 -23.94 -21.46 -9.19
N GLN A 428 -25.02 -20.85 -9.70
CA GLN A 428 -25.43 -20.99 -11.09
C GLN A 428 -24.62 -20.07 -12.02
N LEU A 429 -24.21 -18.89 -11.54
CA LEU A 429 -23.40 -17.96 -12.32
C LEU A 429 -21.98 -18.47 -12.58
N THR A 430 -21.32 -19.05 -11.58
CA THR A 430 -20.00 -19.68 -11.76
C THR A 430 -20.04 -20.86 -12.73
N ALA A 431 -21.13 -21.62 -12.75
CA ALA A 431 -21.33 -22.71 -13.70
C ALA A 431 -21.52 -22.20 -15.14
N ASN A 432 -22.24 -21.08 -15.32
CA ASN A 432 -22.50 -20.48 -16.63
C ASN A 432 -21.32 -19.67 -17.19
N LEU A 433 -20.48 -19.08 -16.34
CA LEU A 433 -19.25 -18.41 -16.75
C LEU A 433 -18.18 -19.42 -17.17
N ALA A 434 -18.04 -20.54 -16.43
CA ALA A 434 -17.19 -21.66 -16.82
C ALA A 434 -17.64 -22.33 -18.14
N ALA A 435 -18.95 -22.41 -18.40
CA ALA A 435 -19.50 -23.02 -19.62
C ALA A 435 -19.34 -22.14 -20.89
N ASN A 436 -19.13 -20.82 -20.73
CA ASN A 436 -18.93 -19.88 -21.86
C ASN A 436 -17.46 -19.55 -22.12
N ALA A 437 -16.52 -20.14 -21.38
CA ALA A 437 -15.11 -20.11 -21.73
C ALA A 437 -14.92 -20.93 -23.02
N LEU A 438 -14.69 -20.23 -24.13
CA LEU A 438 -14.29 -20.86 -25.39
C LEU A 438 -13.06 -21.75 -25.14
N PRO A 439 -13.04 -23.01 -25.62
CA PRO A 439 -11.83 -23.83 -25.52
C PRO A 439 -10.72 -23.14 -26.33
N ILE A 440 -9.60 -22.89 -25.66
CA ILE A 440 -8.36 -22.46 -26.30
C ILE A 440 -7.94 -23.62 -27.22
N PRO A 441 -7.79 -23.41 -28.55
CA PRO A 441 -7.28 -24.45 -29.44
C PRO A 441 -5.88 -24.87 -29.00
N ALA A 442 -5.62 -26.17 -29.06
CA ALA A 442 -4.38 -26.83 -28.63
C ALA A 442 -3.10 -26.26 -29.25
#